data_AF-A0A401ZR74-F1
#
_entry.id   AF-A0A401ZR74-F1
#
_cell.length_a   1.000
_cell.length_b   1.000
_cell.length_c   1.000
_cell.angle_alpha   90.00
_cell.angle_beta   90.00
_cell.angle_gamma   90.00
#
_symmetry.space_group_name_H-M   'P 1'
#
loop_
_entity.id
_entity.type
_entity.pdbx_description
1 polymer ?
#
loop_
_entity_poly.entity_id
_entity_poly.type
_entity_poly.pdbx_seq_one_letter_code
_entity_poly.pdbx_strand_id
1 'polypeptide(L)'
;MAEAEALLVPAEDWQRLSMSNGTKGPRLFDWAVIPILHGWEDDGRHFLLIRRCLDEQAKKAYYFVSAPTGTTLVEMVKAIGAWSW
;
A
#
# COMPACT_ATOMS: atom_id res chain seq x y z
N MET A 1 6.49 10.98 -11.23
CA MET A 1 5.98 10.19 -10.08
C MET A 1 7.06 9.31 -9.45
N ALA A 2 7.88 8.58 -10.22
CA ALA A 2 8.89 7.66 -9.65
C ALA A 2 9.95 8.32 -8.76
N GLU A 3 10.43 9.52 -9.10
CA GLU A 3 11.46 10.24 -8.32
C GLU A 3 10.91 10.83 -7.01
N ALA A 4 9.69 11.35 -7.03
CA ALA A 4 9.03 11.87 -5.82
C ALA A 4 8.75 10.75 -4.81
N GLU A 5 8.39 9.55 -5.28
CA GLU A 5 8.19 8.40 -4.39
C GLU A 5 9.46 8.01 -3.63
N ALA A 6 10.63 8.00 -4.30
CA ALA A 6 11.89 7.66 -3.66
C ALA A 6 12.29 8.65 -2.55
N LEU A 7 11.80 9.89 -2.64
CA LEU A 7 12.00 10.92 -1.60
C LEU A 7 10.96 10.83 -0.48
N LEU A 8 9.76 10.31 -0.77
CA LEU A 8 8.66 10.23 0.19
C LEU A 8 8.59 8.91 0.95
N VAL A 9 9.17 7.84 0.39
CA VAL A 9 9.13 6.49 0.98
C VAL A 9 10.56 5.94 1.09
N PRO A 10 11.23 6.14 2.24
CA PRO A 10 12.52 5.54 2.49
C PRO A 10 12.42 4.01 2.43
N ALA A 11 13.56 3.35 2.20
CA ALA A 11 13.61 1.90 1.99
C ALA A 11 13.04 1.09 3.17
N GLU A 12 13.14 1.61 4.40
CA GLU A 12 12.65 0.99 5.63
C GLU A 12 11.12 1.01 5.80
N ASP A 13 10.43 1.94 5.15
CA ASP A 13 8.97 2.06 5.21
C ASP A 13 8.25 1.05 4.29
N TRP A 14 9.02 0.29 3.50
CA TRP A 14 8.47 -0.79 2.68
C TRP A 14 8.27 -2.05 3.51
N GLN A 15 7.04 -2.56 3.54
CA GLN A 15 6.67 -3.80 4.21
C GLN A 15 6.28 -4.88 3.20
N ARG A 16 6.85 -6.07 3.34
CA ARG A 16 6.51 -7.21 2.47
C ARG A 16 5.24 -7.90 2.95
N LEU A 17 4.17 -7.81 2.17
CA LEU A 17 2.84 -8.29 2.53
C LEU A 17 2.14 -9.01 1.36
N SER A 18 1.24 -9.93 1.70
CA SER A 18 0.35 -10.58 0.73
C SER A 18 -1.04 -9.96 0.78
N MET A 19 -1.66 -9.75 -0.39
CA MET A 19 -3.05 -9.27 -0.50
C MET A 19 -4.06 -10.34 -0.04
N SER A 20 -3.74 -11.62 -0.25
CA SER A 20 -4.56 -12.73 0.20
C SER A 20 -3.73 -14.01 0.32
N ASN A 21 -4.25 -15.00 1.04
CA ASN A 21 -3.68 -16.33 1.10
C ASN A 21 -4.38 -17.25 0.07
N GLY A 22 -4.39 -16.84 -1.20
CA GLY A 22 -5.12 -17.53 -2.27
C GLY A 22 -4.70 -18.98 -2.47
N THR A 23 -5.48 -19.74 -3.24
CA THR A 23 -5.30 -21.19 -3.49
C THR A 23 -3.96 -21.57 -4.13
N LYS A 24 -3.27 -20.60 -4.77
CA LYS A 24 -1.93 -20.77 -5.35
C LYS A 24 -0.79 -20.34 -4.41
N GLY A 25 -1.10 -20.10 -3.14
CA GLY A 25 -0.17 -19.53 -2.15
C GLY A 25 -0.16 -18.00 -2.13
N PRO A 26 0.36 -17.38 -1.06
CA PRO A 26 0.37 -15.93 -0.91
C PRO A 26 1.32 -15.29 -1.92
N ARG A 27 0.79 -14.41 -2.78
CA ARG A 27 1.62 -13.59 -3.66
C ARG A 27 2.10 -12.36 -2.89
N LEU A 28 3.38 -12.36 -2.55
CA LEU A 28 4.03 -11.28 -1.82
C LEU A 28 4.36 -10.10 -2.73
N PHE A 29 4.18 -8.90 -2.19
CA PHE A 29 4.60 -7.63 -2.79
C PHE A 29 5.21 -6.76 -1.69
N ASP A 30 6.05 -5.81 -2.07
CA ASP A 30 6.42 -4.75 -1.14
C ASP A 30 5.35 -3.65 -1.20
N TRP A 31 4.95 -3.18 -0.03
CA TRP A 31 3.93 -2.17 0.17
C TRP A 31 4.48 -1.00 0.96
N ALA A 32 4.06 0.19 0.61
CA ALA A 32 4.26 1.39 1.40
C ALA A 32 2.93 2.11 1.60
N VAL A 33 2.84 2.86 2.70
CA VAL A 33 1.69 3.72 3.03
C VAL A 33 2.18 5.14 3.21
N ILE A 34 1.46 6.08 2.61
CA ILE A 34 1.71 7.51 2.81
C ILE A 34 0.38 8.13 3.27
N PRO A 35 0.33 8.77 4.46
CA PRO A 35 -0.84 9.56 4.84
C PRO A 35 -0.99 10.74 3.88
N ILE A 36 -2.23 11.07 3.51
CA ILE A 36 -2.52 12.17 2.60
C ILE A 36 -3.52 13.14 3.23
N LEU A 37 -3.38 14.42 2.91
CA LEU A 37 -4.29 15.43 3.40
C LEU A 37 -5.67 15.25 2.74
N HIS A 38 -6.71 15.28 3.55
CA HIS A 38 -8.09 15.34 3.10
C HIS A 38 -8.72 16.60 3.69
N GLY A 39 -9.26 17.48 2.84
CA GLY A 39 -9.77 18.76 3.31
C GLY A 39 -8.71 19.68 3.93
N TRP A 40 -7.44 19.56 3.52
CA TRP A 40 -6.27 20.28 4.06
C TRP A 40 -5.79 19.82 5.45
N GLU A 41 -6.30 18.69 5.95
CA GLU A 41 -5.92 18.14 7.25
C GLU A 41 -5.41 16.69 7.09
N ASP A 42 -4.42 16.33 7.91
CA ASP A 42 -4.06 14.93 8.13
C ASP A 42 -5.05 14.36 9.14
N ASP A 43 -6.10 13.69 8.65
CA ASP A 43 -7.16 13.15 9.50
C ASP A 43 -6.87 11.72 9.97
N GLY A 44 -5.75 11.14 9.52
CA GLY A 44 -5.35 9.77 9.84
C GLY A 44 -6.29 8.70 9.27
N ARG A 45 -7.04 9.02 8.21
CA ARG A 45 -7.98 8.10 7.54
C ARG A 45 -7.73 7.96 6.05
N HIS A 46 -7.09 8.93 5.43
CA HIS A 46 -6.81 8.93 4.00
C HIS A 46 -5.36 8.60 3.73
N PHE A 47 -5.15 7.60 2.87
CA PHE A 47 -3.83 7.08 2.58
C PHE A 47 -3.64 6.81 1.09
N LEU A 48 -2.42 7.04 0.61
CA LEU A 48 -1.93 6.48 -0.65
C LEU A 48 -1.11 5.23 -0.35
N LEU A 49 -1.58 4.08 -0.83
CA LEU A 49 -0.83 2.83 -0.77
C LEU A 49 -0.11 2.60 -2.09
N ILE A 50 1.16 2.22 -1.99
CA ILE A 50 2.00 1.89 -3.13
C ILE A 50 2.36 0.42 -3.02
N ARG A 51 2.08 -0.34 -4.08
CA ARG A 51 2.49 -1.74 -4.21
C ARG A 51 3.52 -1.83 -5.31
N ARG A 52 4.64 -2.52 -5.07
CA ARG A 52 5.58 -2.90 -6.13
C ARG A 52 5.81 -4.41 -6.18
N CYS A 53 5.96 -4.94 -7.40
CA CYS A 53 6.42 -6.31 -7.59
C CYS A 53 7.86 -6.48 -7.10
N LEU A 54 8.18 -7.70 -6.65
CA LEU A 54 9.53 -8.09 -6.22
C LEU A 54 10.49 -8.37 -7.39
N ASP A 55 9.97 -8.46 -8.60
CA ASP A 55 10.71 -8.75 -9.83
C ASP A 55 11.31 -7.47 -10.43
N GLU A 56 12.40 -7.60 -11.21
CA GLU A 56 13.23 -6.49 -11.69
C GLU A 56 12.47 -5.41 -12.49
N GLN A 57 11.30 -5.76 -13.06
CA GLN A 57 10.45 -4.79 -13.75
C GLN A 57 9.65 -3.86 -12.82
N ALA A 58 9.73 -4.05 -11.49
CA ALA A 58 9.22 -3.20 -10.40
C ALA A 58 7.87 -2.51 -10.70
N LYS A 59 6.95 -3.21 -11.38
CA LYS A 59 5.67 -2.63 -11.79
C LYS A 59 4.92 -2.20 -10.53
N LYS A 60 4.59 -0.91 -10.49
CA LYS A 60 3.90 -0.30 -9.35
C LYS A 60 2.40 -0.22 -9.60
N ALA A 61 1.64 -0.40 -8.53
CA ALA A 61 0.22 -0.09 -8.48
C ALA A 61 -0.02 0.85 -7.30
N TYR A 62 -1.00 1.74 -7.45
CA TYR A 62 -1.33 2.76 -6.47
C TYR A 62 -2.80 2.63 -6.08
N TYR A 63 -3.08 2.79 -4.79
CA TYR A 63 -4.42 2.65 -4.23
C TYR A 63 -4.70 3.84 -3.33
N PHE A 64 -5.82 4.51 -3.57
CA PHE A 64 -6.35 5.48 -2.62
C PHE A 64 -7.22 4.74 -1.61
N VAL A 65 -6.92 4.89 -0.32
CA VAL A 65 -7.63 4.19 0.75
C VAL A 65 -8.20 5.22 1.72
N SER A 66 -9.48 5.08 2.02
CA SER A 66 -10.13 5.71 3.17
C SER A 66 -10.44 4.62 4.18
N ALA A 67 -9.84 4.70 5.37
CA ALA A 67 -9.96 3.70 6.41
C ALA A 67 -10.18 4.35 7.79
N PRO A 68 -10.81 3.66 8.75
CA PRO A 68 -10.90 4.15 10.12
C PRO A 68 -9.52 4.51 10.71
N THR A 69 -9.50 5.48 11.62
CA THR A 69 -8.26 5.85 12.31
C THR A 69 -7.70 4.65 13.08
N GLY A 70 -6.40 4.39 12.93
CA GLY A 70 -5.72 3.25 13.54
C GLY A 70 -5.74 1.97 12.72
N THR A 71 -6.37 1.94 11.54
CA THR A 71 -6.28 0.80 10.62
C THR A 71 -4.84 0.60 10.15
N THR A 72 -4.35 -0.63 10.25
CA THR A 72 -2.96 -0.96 9.91
C THR A 72 -2.75 -1.18 8.40
N LEU A 73 -1.51 -1.04 7.92
CA LEU A 73 -1.16 -1.37 6.52
C LEU A 73 -1.55 -2.82 6.17
N VAL A 74 -1.38 -3.76 7.10
CA VAL A 74 -1.77 -5.17 6.91
C VAL A 74 -3.27 -5.32 6.65
N GLU A 75 -4.11 -4.59 7.39
CA GLU A 75 -5.57 -4.62 7.21
C GLU A 75 -5.98 -3.99 5.88
N MET A 76 -5.39 -2.85 5.52
CA MET A 76 -5.65 -2.21 4.22
C MET A 76 -5.25 -3.12 3.04
N VAL A 77 -4.09 -3.77 3.11
CA VAL A 77 -3.62 -4.70 2.07
C VAL A 77 -4.55 -5.91 1.92
N LYS A 78 -5.05 -6.46 3.03
CA LYS A 78 -6.04 -7.55 3.01
C LYS A 78 -7.36 -7.10 2.39
N ALA A 79 -7.83 -5.89 2.71
CA ALA A 79 -9.06 -5.34 2.14
C ALA A 79 -8.96 -5.13 0.62
N ILE A 80 -7.81 -4.64 0.13
CA ILE A 80 -7.54 -4.52 -1.31
C ILE A 80 -7.63 -5.90 -2.00
N GLY A 81 -7.07 -6.94 -1.37
CA GLY A 81 -7.12 -8.30 -1.90
C GLY A 81 -8.52 -8.92 -1.94
N ALA A 82 -9.41 -8.53 -1.03
CA ALA A 82 -10.78 -9.06 -0.97
C ALA A 82 -11.69 -8.50 -2.08
N TRP A 83 -11.41 -7.30 -2.60
CA TRP A 83 -12.19 -6.69 -3.68
C TRP A 83 -11.73 -7.10 -5.08
N SER A 84 -10.49 -7.58 -5.20
CA SER A 84 -9.90 -8.03 -6.46
C SER A 84 -10.30 -9.48 -6.76
N TRP A 85 -11.58 -9.73 -7.05
CA TRP A 85 -12.09 -10.99 -7.61
C TRP A 85 -11.87 -11.07 -9.13
#